data_AF-A0A368G0S4-F1
#
_entry.id   AF-A0A368G0S4-F1
#
_cell.length_a   1.000
_cell.length_b   1.000
_cell.length_c   1.000
_cell.angle_alpha   90.00
_cell.angle_beta   90.00
_cell.angle_gamma   90.00
#
_symmetry.space_group_name_H-M   'P 1'
#
loop_
_entity.id
_entity.type
_entity.pdbx_description
1 polymer ?
#
loop_
_entity_poly.entity_id
_entity_poly.type
_entity_poly.pdbx_seq_one_letter_code
_entity_poly.pdbx_strand_id
1 'polypeptide(L)'
;MGHPIGLKHETWYGRGQLNFNMCFVVAKESTIDCMYEPLVQKFAEYLVDLEMECGFLHIAEKRAQLPTIMRKVFTDLNTCGECVLPVTELTTLYLKLCPSYRGVEPPKVSLYMVPMFIRATQLTPALIDKMDVLSQKIIPKIDGIRCVKEIATEVEIDPDLVMRCVRNLHFYECVSLVPLFLYSNTYVATEKLHDFYSNPSEIEDCLQFVRNRLPDGELGPVPQFCDVFRLLMSLKCGVTLRDWCDTMTPRRYNVDERRLVQFGMHHQFLRKLSIYPIATIPTNEVERSGKIFRLCDGTRALEDLAVIYDMMPDELHYKLIESGKFKFISK
;
A
#
# COMPACT_ATOMS: atom_id res chain seq x y z
N MET A 1 -1.46 3.95 -28.97
CA MET A 1 -0.07 4.40 -28.75
C MET A 1 0.84 3.78 -29.80
N GLY A 2 1.86 4.51 -30.26
CA GLY A 2 2.75 4.05 -31.32
C GLY A 2 4.19 4.49 -31.10
N HIS A 3 5.13 3.66 -31.56
CA HIS A 3 6.56 3.93 -31.48
C HIS A 3 7.16 3.81 -32.90
N PRO A 4 7.29 4.95 -33.62
CA PRO A 4 7.85 4.97 -34.97
C PRO A 4 9.39 4.86 -34.91
N ILE A 5 9.94 3.93 -35.68
CA ILE A 5 11.38 3.70 -35.79
C ILE A 5 11.81 3.84 -37.26
N GLY A 6 12.94 4.52 -37.48
CA GLY A 6 13.62 4.58 -38.78
C GLY A 6 15.01 3.97 -38.68
N LEU A 7 15.26 2.90 -39.44
CA LEU A 7 16.55 2.25 -39.57
C LEU A 7 17.22 2.67 -40.87
N LYS A 8 18.49 3.08 -40.79
CA LYS A 8 19.31 3.42 -41.96
C LYS A 8 20.36 2.33 -42.14
N HIS A 9 20.44 1.79 -43.35
CA HIS A 9 21.50 0.86 -43.73
C HIS A 9 21.82 1.08 -45.20
N GLU A 10 23.08 1.35 -45.50
CA GLU A 10 23.51 1.82 -46.82
C GLU A 10 23.46 0.71 -47.89
N THR A 11 23.52 -0.57 -47.49
CA THR A 11 23.68 -1.70 -48.44
C THR A 11 22.50 -2.67 -48.48
N TRP A 12 21.62 -2.68 -47.47
CA TRP A 12 20.51 -3.65 -47.37
C TRP A 12 19.17 -3.09 -47.87
N TYR A 13 19.00 -1.77 -47.84
CA TYR A 13 17.72 -1.16 -48.23
C TYR A 13 17.88 -0.43 -49.57
N GLY A 14 17.05 -0.80 -50.56
CA GLY A 14 17.06 -0.16 -51.89
C GLY A 14 16.74 1.34 -51.91
N ARG A 15 16.38 1.94 -50.77
CA ARG A 15 16.15 3.39 -50.56
C ARG A 15 17.03 3.99 -49.45
N GLY A 16 18.03 3.25 -48.94
CA GLY A 16 18.93 3.68 -47.86
C GLY A 16 18.29 3.78 -46.46
N GLN A 17 16.98 3.58 -46.33
CA GLN A 17 16.26 3.69 -45.06
C GLN A 17 14.98 2.83 -45.06
N LEU A 18 14.73 2.13 -43.95
CA LEU A 18 13.50 1.41 -43.64
C LEU A 18 12.79 2.11 -42.47
N ASN A 19 11.55 2.56 -42.70
CA ASN A 19 10.73 3.17 -41.66
C ASN A 19 9.56 2.25 -41.35
N PHE A 20 9.36 1.93 -40.07
CA PHE A 20 8.20 1.18 -39.60
C PHE A 20 7.66 1.77 -38.30
N ASN A 21 6.39 1.50 -38.00
CA ASN A 21 5.75 1.99 -36.79
C ASN A 21 5.02 0.84 -36.13
N MET A 22 5.37 0.58 -34.87
CA MET A 22 4.69 -0.41 -34.05
C MET A 22 3.64 0.28 -33.18
N CYS A 23 2.39 -0.16 -33.23
CA CYS A 23 1.28 0.49 -32.55
C CYS A 23 0.38 -0.52 -31.84
N PHE A 24 -0.02 -0.20 -30.61
CA PHE A 24 -1.14 -0.84 -29.92
C PHE A 24 -2.33 0.12 -29.90
N VAL A 25 -3.49 -0.41 -30.31
CA VAL A 25 -4.77 0.30 -30.28
C VAL A 25 -5.58 -0.28 -29.13
N VAL A 26 -5.86 0.54 -28.12
CA VAL A 26 -6.59 0.18 -26.91
C VAL A 26 -7.81 1.09 -26.81
N ALA A 27 -8.91 0.58 -26.25
CA ALA A 27 -10.15 1.33 -26.06
C ALA A 27 -9.97 2.42 -24.98
N LYS A 28 -10.62 3.57 -25.17
CA LYS A 28 -10.37 4.81 -24.40
C LYS A 28 -11.00 4.82 -23.00
N GLU A 29 -11.57 3.71 -22.55
CA GLU A 29 -12.31 3.65 -21.28
C GLU A 29 -11.45 3.64 -20.01
N SER A 30 -10.11 3.65 -20.07
CA SER A 30 -9.31 3.44 -18.86
C SER A 30 -8.05 4.29 -18.74
N THR A 31 -7.78 4.75 -17.50
CA THR A 31 -6.53 5.37 -17.03
C THR A 31 -5.29 4.45 -17.15
N ILE A 32 -5.44 3.31 -17.81
CA ILE A 32 -4.49 2.21 -17.98
C ILE A 32 -3.64 2.39 -19.24
N ASP A 33 -3.93 3.39 -20.08
CA ASP A 33 -3.22 3.63 -21.33
C ASP A 33 -1.70 3.69 -21.14
N CYS A 34 -1.19 4.28 -20.05
CA CYS A 34 0.25 4.34 -19.79
C CYS A 34 0.93 2.99 -19.47
N MET A 35 0.19 1.91 -19.23
CA MET A 35 0.75 0.56 -19.01
C MET A 35 1.37 -0.03 -20.27
N TYR A 36 0.80 0.25 -21.44
CA TYR A 36 1.21 -0.40 -22.68
C TYR A 36 2.38 0.33 -23.36
N GLU A 37 2.74 1.53 -22.92
CA GLU A 37 3.79 2.33 -23.56
C GLU A 37 5.17 1.64 -23.52
N PRO A 38 5.67 1.17 -22.34
CA PRO A 38 6.93 0.44 -22.28
C PRO A 38 6.88 -0.87 -23.08
N LEU A 39 5.69 -1.47 -23.20
CA LEU A 39 5.50 -2.72 -23.92
C LEU A 39 5.61 -2.52 -25.43
N VAL A 40 5.00 -1.45 -25.96
CA VAL A 40 5.12 -1.06 -27.37
C VAL A 40 6.56 -0.69 -27.70
N GLN A 41 7.25 0.06 -26.81
CA GLN A 41 8.66 0.41 -27.00
C GLN A 41 9.54 -0.85 -27.03
N LYS A 42 9.42 -1.73 -26.03
CA LYS A 42 10.21 -2.96 -25.95
C LYS A 42 9.98 -3.87 -27.16
N PHE A 43 8.73 -3.98 -27.62
CA PHE A 43 8.42 -4.77 -28.80
C PHE A 43 8.98 -4.15 -30.08
N ALA A 44 8.97 -2.82 -30.19
CA ALA A 44 9.59 -2.12 -31.32
C ALA A 44 11.12 -2.30 -31.33
N GLU A 45 11.78 -2.25 -30.17
CA GLU A 45 13.21 -2.54 -30.02
C GLU A 45 13.54 -3.99 -30.44
N TYR A 46 12.75 -4.98 -30.00
CA TYR A 46 12.94 -6.36 -30.47
C TYR A 46 12.79 -6.53 -31.99
N LEU A 47 11.89 -5.77 -32.63
CA LEU A 47 11.77 -5.78 -34.09
C LEU A 47 12.99 -5.15 -34.78
N VAL A 48 13.65 -4.18 -34.15
CA VAL A 48 14.94 -3.65 -34.62
C VAL A 48 16.02 -4.71 -34.55
N ASP A 49 16.13 -5.41 -33.42
CA ASP A 49 17.13 -6.46 -33.23
C ASP A 49 16.94 -7.60 -34.25
N LEU A 50 15.70 -8.05 -34.45
CA LEU A 50 15.35 -9.05 -35.47
C LEU A 50 15.69 -8.60 -36.89
N GLU A 51 15.53 -7.31 -37.18
CA GLU A 51 15.90 -6.74 -38.47
C GLU A 51 17.42 -6.73 -38.68
N MET A 52 18.18 -6.33 -37.66
CA MET A 52 19.64 -6.29 -37.71
C MET A 52 20.27 -7.69 -37.83
N GLU A 53 19.69 -8.69 -37.17
CA GLU A 53 20.22 -10.05 -37.18
C GLU A 53 19.92 -10.80 -38.48
N CYS A 54 18.70 -10.68 -38.99
CA CYS A 54 18.22 -11.62 -40.00
C CYS A 54 17.38 -11.00 -41.11
N GLY A 55 17.29 -9.67 -41.18
CA GLY A 55 16.49 -8.93 -42.16
C GLY A 55 15.01 -9.31 -42.10
N PHE A 56 14.47 -9.50 -40.90
CA PHE A 56 13.13 -10.05 -40.66
C PHE A 56 11.99 -9.28 -41.37
N LEU A 57 12.08 -7.95 -41.41
CA LEU A 57 11.16 -7.03 -42.07
C LEU A 57 11.52 -6.83 -43.55
N HIS A 58 12.80 -6.92 -43.91
CA HIS A 58 13.25 -6.84 -45.30
C HIS A 58 12.81 -8.07 -46.14
N ILE A 59 12.93 -9.28 -45.59
CA ILE A 59 12.63 -10.54 -46.28
C ILE A 59 11.13 -10.83 -46.24
N ALA A 60 10.50 -10.90 -47.42
CA ALA A 60 9.06 -11.09 -47.55
C ALA A 60 8.53 -12.38 -46.91
N GLU A 61 9.31 -13.47 -46.96
CA GLU A 61 8.93 -14.77 -46.36
C GLU A 61 8.86 -14.71 -44.83
N LYS A 62 9.80 -14.01 -44.19
CA LYS A 62 9.81 -13.82 -42.73
C LYS A 62 8.76 -12.81 -42.29
N ARG A 63 8.55 -11.77 -43.09
CA ARG A 63 7.48 -10.79 -42.87
C ARG A 63 6.08 -11.44 -42.86
N ALA A 64 5.86 -12.53 -43.59
CA ALA A 64 4.60 -13.26 -43.57
C ALA A 64 4.31 -13.95 -42.21
N GLN A 65 5.33 -14.14 -41.36
CA GLN A 65 5.19 -14.70 -40.01
C GLN A 65 4.79 -13.64 -38.98
N LEU A 66 5.01 -12.35 -39.26
CA LEU A 66 4.73 -11.24 -38.35
C LEU A 66 3.25 -11.16 -37.91
N PRO A 67 2.24 -11.34 -38.78
CA PRO A 67 0.83 -11.37 -38.35
C PRO A 67 0.52 -12.50 -37.38
N THR A 68 1.19 -13.65 -37.53
CA THR A 68 1.03 -14.80 -36.63
C THR A 68 1.61 -14.50 -35.25
N ILE A 69 2.80 -13.87 -35.20
CA ILE A 69 3.43 -13.39 -33.96
C ILE A 69 2.53 -12.36 -33.28
N MET A 70 2.04 -11.36 -34.01
CA MET A 70 1.16 -10.32 -33.47
C MET A 70 -0.14 -10.90 -32.89
N ARG A 71 -0.73 -11.89 -33.56
CA ARG A 71 -1.94 -12.56 -33.06
C ARG A 71 -1.67 -13.33 -31.77
N LYS A 72 -0.53 -14.04 -31.70
CA LYS A 72 -0.14 -14.78 -30.49
C LYS A 72 0.13 -13.83 -29.33
N VAL A 73 0.88 -12.74 -29.56
CA VAL A 73 1.12 -11.70 -28.54
C VAL A 73 -0.19 -11.09 -28.06
N PHE A 74 -1.14 -10.81 -28.96
CA PHE A 74 -2.46 -10.30 -28.58
C PHE A 74 -3.24 -11.27 -27.69
N THR A 75 -3.30 -12.56 -28.05
CA THR A 75 -4.00 -13.58 -27.26
C THR A 75 -3.34 -13.79 -25.89
N ASP A 76 -2.01 -13.92 -25.86
CA ASP A 76 -1.25 -14.21 -24.64
C ASP A 76 -1.32 -13.04 -23.65
N LEU A 77 -1.20 -11.80 -24.12
CA LEU A 77 -1.33 -10.60 -23.29
C LEU A 77 -2.74 -10.46 -22.69
N ASN A 78 -3.78 -10.77 -23.47
CA ASN A 78 -5.16 -10.68 -22.98
C ASN A 78 -5.54 -11.84 -22.02
N THR A 79 -4.88 -13.00 -22.13
CA THR A 79 -5.21 -14.19 -21.33
C THR A 79 -4.38 -14.27 -20.05
N CYS A 80 -3.06 -14.08 -20.16
CA CYS A 80 -2.11 -14.30 -19.06
C CYS A 80 -1.43 -13.01 -18.57
N GLY A 81 -1.50 -11.92 -19.35
CA GLY A 81 -0.74 -10.70 -19.06
C GLY A 81 0.77 -10.83 -19.29
N GLU A 82 1.23 -11.97 -19.83
CA GLU A 82 2.62 -12.21 -20.20
C GLU A 82 2.69 -13.06 -21.47
N CYS A 83 3.70 -12.82 -22.29
CA CYS A 83 3.95 -13.51 -23.54
C CYS A 83 5.45 -13.81 -23.67
N VAL A 84 5.76 -15.09 -23.80
CA VAL A 84 7.11 -15.58 -24.11
C VAL A 84 7.05 -16.29 -25.46
N LEU A 85 7.70 -15.71 -26.47
CA LEU A 85 7.61 -16.19 -27.84
C LEU A 85 9.00 -16.32 -28.47
N PRO A 86 9.51 -17.55 -28.71
CA PRO A 86 10.70 -17.76 -29.53
C PRO A 86 10.38 -17.45 -31.00
N VAL A 87 11.06 -16.46 -31.58
CA VAL A 87 10.89 -16.09 -33.00
C VAL A 87 11.98 -16.73 -33.85
N THR A 88 13.21 -16.71 -33.36
CA THR A 88 14.39 -17.30 -34.01
C THR A 88 15.15 -18.15 -32.98
N GLU A 89 16.13 -18.94 -33.42
CA GLU A 89 17.01 -19.72 -32.53
C GLU A 89 17.78 -18.86 -31.52
N LEU A 90 18.01 -17.58 -31.83
CA LEU A 90 18.76 -16.64 -31.00
C LEU A 90 17.87 -15.65 -30.23
N THR A 91 16.67 -15.36 -30.74
CA THR A 91 15.81 -14.28 -30.24
C THR A 91 14.47 -14.78 -29.72
N THR A 92 14.26 -14.55 -28.42
CA THR A 92 13.03 -14.84 -27.68
C THR A 92 12.42 -13.54 -27.19
N LEU A 93 11.16 -13.31 -27.54
CA LEU A 93 10.41 -12.14 -27.10
C LEU A 93 9.89 -12.37 -25.68
N TYR A 94 10.25 -11.49 -24.76
CA TYR A 94 9.71 -11.48 -23.40
C TYR A 94 8.88 -10.22 -23.19
N LEU A 95 7.58 -10.36 -23.20
CA LEU A 95 6.63 -9.26 -23.03
C LEU A 95 5.80 -9.54 -21.77
N LYS A 96 5.80 -8.61 -20.81
CA LYS A 96 5.01 -8.72 -19.59
C LYS A 96 4.27 -7.42 -19.33
N LEU A 97 2.99 -7.52 -19.07
CA LEU A 97 2.16 -6.42 -18.61
C LEU A 97 2.52 -6.17 -17.14
N CYS A 98 3.15 -5.04 -16.87
CA CYS A 98 3.40 -4.59 -15.51
C CYS A 98 2.39 -3.48 -15.19
N PRO A 99 1.71 -3.52 -14.03
CA PRO A 99 0.91 -2.40 -13.57
C PRO A 99 1.76 -1.13 -13.58
N SER A 100 1.36 -0.12 -14.34
CA SER A 100 2.09 1.14 -14.37
C SER A 100 1.74 1.94 -13.13
N TYR A 101 2.59 1.85 -12.12
CA TYR A 101 2.54 2.79 -11.01
C TYR A 101 3.22 4.14 -11.34
N ARG A 102 3.40 4.45 -12.63
CA ARG A 102 4.07 5.68 -13.07
C ARG A 102 3.31 6.90 -12.53
N GLY A 103 4.01 7.71 -11.75
CA GLY A 103 3.49 8.97 -11.21
C GLY A 103 2.70 8.85 -9.91
N VAL A 104 2.47 7.65 -9.38
CA VAL A 104 1.86 7.47 -8.05
C VAL A 104 2.97 7.48 -7.01
N GLU A 105 3.12 8.60 -6.30
CA GLU A 105 4.03 8.64 -5.16
C GLU A 105 3.45 7.76 -4.04
N PRO A 106 4.22 6.80 -3.50
CA PRO A 106 3.73 5.97 -2.42
C PRO A 106 3.38 6.85 -1.21
N PRO A 107 2.29 6.55 -0.48
CA PRO A 107 1.81 7.39 0.60
C PRO A 107 2.86 7.50 1.71
N LYS A 108 2.89 8.66 2.37
CA LYS A 108 3.80 8.90 3.49
C LYS A 108 3.36 8.04 4.68
N VAL A 109 4.25 7.17 5.12
CA VAL A 109 4.07 6.31 6.29
C VAL A 109 4.70 7.00 7.50
N SER A 110 3.97 7.11 8.62
CA SER A 110 4.57 7.58 9.88
C SER A 110 5.11 6.41 10.69
N LEU A 111 6.08 6.69 11.56
CA LEU A 111 6.74 5.66 12.40
C LEU A 111 5.81 5.02 13.43
N TYR A 112 4.69 5.68 13.73
CA TYR A 112 3.68 5.24 14.69
C TYR A 112 2.56 4.39 14.05
N MET A 113 2.62 4.18 12.73
CA MET A 113 1.72 3.25 12.06
C MET A 113 2.13 1.81 12.35
N VAL A 114 1.15 0.93 12.32
CA VAL A 114 1.27 -0.51 12.52
C VAL A 114 0.99 -1.21 11.18
N PRO A 115 1.98 -1.90 10.60
CA PRO A 115 1.77 -2.71 9.41
C PRO A 115 0.99 -3.98 9.75
N MET A 116 0.01 -4.33 8.92
CA MET A 116 -0.77 -5.56 9.01
C MET A 116 -0.91 -6.19 7.63
N PHE A 117 -0.78 -7.50 7.50
CA PHE A 117 -1.04 -8.17 6.23
C PHE A 117 -2.54 -8.18 5.91
N ILE A 118 -2.89 -7.76 4.68
CA ILE A 118 -4.28 -7.68 4.20
C ILE A 118 -4.87 -9.07 3.98
N ARG A 119 -4.02 -10.01 3.57
CA ARG A 119 -4.38 -11.40 3.35
C ARG A 119 -3.61 -12.27 4.33
N ALA A 120 -4.15 -13.43 4.64
CA ALA A 120 -3.35 -14.56 5.11
C ALA A 120 -2.44 -15.02 3.96
N THR A 121 -1.51 -14.15 3.55
CA THR A 121 -0.47 -14.49 2.60
C THR A 121 0.27 -15.64 3.25
N GLN A 122 0.13 -16.84 2.69
CA GLN A 122 0.97 -17.97 3.07
C GLN A 122 2.39 -17.60 2.62
N LEU A 123 3.06 -16.79 3.43
CA LEU A 123 4.45 -16.41 3.31
C LEU A 123 5.24 -17.69 3.55
N THR A 124 5.37 -18.49 2.50
CA THR A 124 6.21 -19.67 2.53
C THR A 124 7.65 -19.20 2.73
N PRO A 125 8.45 -19.88 3.57
CA PRO A 125 9.86 -19.52 3.76
C PRO A 125 10.64 -19.42 2.44
N ALA A 126 10.26 -20.23 1.43
CA ALA A 126 10.83 -20.20 0.09
C ALA A 126 10.54 -18.90 -0.70
N LEU A 127 9.43 -18.23 -0.40
CA LEU A 127 9.14 -16.91 -0.98
C LEU A 127 9.98 -15.84 -0.30
N ILE A 128 10.09 -15.91 1.03
CA ILE A 128 10.87 -14.96 1.84
C ILE A 128 12.35 -14.98 1.42
N ASP A 129 12.92 -16.17 1.19
CA ASP A 129 14.32 -16.33 0.78
C ASP A 129 14.66 -15.66 -0.57
N LYS A 130 13.66 -15.51 -1.47
CA LYS A 130 13.82 -14.79 -2.74
C LYS A 130 13.73 -13.27 -2.61
N MET A 131 13.31 -12.76 -1.45
CA MET A 131 13.17 -11.33 -1.20
C MET A 131 14.51 -10.71 -0.80
N ASP A 132 14.57 -9.38 -0.79
CA ASP A 132 15.72 -8.63 -0.31
C ASP A 132 15.96 -8.85 1.20
N VAL A 133 17.22 -8.69 1.62
CA VAL A 133 17.67 -8.94 3.00
C VAL A 133 16.87 -8.13 4.03
N LEU A 134 16.41 -6.92 3.68
CA LEU A 134 15.62 -6.09 4.59
C LEU A 134 14.21 -6.68 4.76
N SER A 135 13.52 -6.99 3.66
CA SER A 135 12.21 -7.66 3.70
C SER A 135 12.27 -8.99 4.44
N GLN A 136 13.33 -9.79 4.25
CA GLN A 136 13.52 -11.05 4.97
C GLN A 136 13.53 -10.87 6.50
N LYS A 137 14.11 -9.78 6.99
CA LYS A 137 14.17 -9.48 8.43
C LYS A 137 12.88 -8.82 8.94
N ILE A 138 12.25 -7.96 8.14
CA ILE A 138 11.09 -7.15 8.56
C ILE A 138 9.79 -7.96 8.48
N ILE A 139 9.55 -8.70 7.40
CA ILE A 139 8.30 -9.44 7.15
C ILE A 139 7.92 -10.38 8.30
N PRO A 140 8.83 -11.20 8.86
CA PRO A 140 8.51 -12.06 9.99
C PRO A 140 8.14 -11.30 11.27
N LYS A 141 8.48 -10.01 11.36
CA LYS A 141 8.19 -9.15 12.50
C LYS A 141 6.89 -8.37 12.34
N ILE A 142 6.24 -8.41 11.18
CA ILE A 142 4.93 -7.79 10.98
C ILE A 142 3.85 -8.70 11.58
N ASP A 143 3.39 -8.35 12.78
CA ASP A 143 2.37 -9.07 13.55
C ASP A 143 1.01 -8.35 13.60
N GLY A 144 0.92 -7.14 13.05
CA GLY A 144 -0.25 -6.29 13.15
C GLY A 144 -0.41 -5.59 14.50
N ILE A 145 0.59 -5.64 15.39
CA ILE A 145 0.54 -5.03 16.73
C ILE A 145 1.66 -4.01 16.90
N ARG A 146 2.89 -4.36 16.53
CA ARG A 146 4.07 -3.50 16.71
C ARG A 146 4.08 -2.36 15.71
N CYS A 147 4.47 -1.17 16.16
CA CYS A 147 4.67 -0.03 15.27
C CYS A 147 5.97 -0.14 14.47
N VAL A 148 6.10 0.62 13.37
CA VAL A 148 7.32 0.66 12.55
C VAL A 148 8.56 1.01 13.39
N LYS A 149 8.42 1.90 14.38
CA LYS A 149 9.51 2.24 15.32
C LYS A 149 9.95 1.04 16.16
N GLU A 150 9.01 0.29 16.73
CA GLU A 150 9.30 -0.91 17.53
C GLU A 150 9.96 -2.01 16.69
N ILE A 151 9.47 -2.22 15.47
CA ILE A 151 10.08 -3.18 14.53
C ILE A 151 11.51 -2.76 14.21
N ALA A 152 11.77 -1.46 13.99
CA ALA A 152 13.12 -0.97 13.74
C ALA A 152 14.07 -1.21 14.92
N THR A 153 13.61 -0.98 16.15
CA THR A 153 14.39 -1.26 17.36
C THR A 153 14.68 -2.75 17.52
N GLU A 154 13.71 -3.62 17.26
CA GLU A 154 13.88 -5.07 17.40
C GLU A 154 14.81 -5.68 16.35
N VAL A 155 14.79 -5.16 15.12
CA VAL A 155 15.64 -5.65 14.03
C VAL A 155 17.01 -4.95 14.01
N GLU A 156 17.22 -3.95 14.88
CA GLU A 156 18.42 -3.11 14.93
C GLU A 156 18.73 -2.44 13.57
N ILE A 157 17.69 -1.98 12.88
CA ILE A 157 17.79 -1.29 11.58
C ILE A 157 17.31 0.15 11.76
N ASP A 158 17.89 1.06 10.99
CA ASP A 158 17.45 2.46 10.96
C ASP A 158 15.94 2.59 10.64
N PRO A 159 15.17 3.37 11.42
CA PRO A 159 13.73 3.49 11.25
C PRO A 159 13.30 4.07 9.90
N ASP A 160 14.12 4.90 9.24
CA ASP A 160 13.82 5.41 7.90
C ASP A 160 13.89 4.28 6.86
N LEU A 161 14.84 3.35 7.01
CA LEU A 161 14.97 2.21 6.11
C LEU A 161 13.80 1.23 6.26
N VAL A 162 13.38 0.95 7.49
CA VAL A 162 12.17 0.13 7.76
C VAL A 162 10.92 0.82 7.21
N MET A 163 10.80 2.14 7.40
CA MET A 163 9.69 2.93 6.85
C MET A 163 9.63 2.83 5.32
N ARG A 164 10.76 2.92 4.62
CA ARG A 164 10.81 2.76 3.15
C ARG A 164 10.39 1.35 2.72
N CYS A 165 10.83 0.32 3.45
CA CYS A 165 10.43 -1.06 3.19
C CYS A 165 8.92 -1.25 3.35
N VAL A 166 8.36 -0.81 4.48
CA VAL A 166 6.92 -0.91 4.77
C VAL A 166 6.10 -0.07 3.79
N ARG A 167 6.60 1.10 3.39
CA ARG A 167 5.98 1.93 2.35
C ARG A 167 5.87 1.19 1.02
N ASN A 168 6.92 0.48 0.61
CA ASN A 168 6.90 -0.33 -0.61
C ASN A 168 5.91 -1.52 -0.48
N LEU A 169 5.89 -2.20 0.67
CA LEU A 169 4.94 -3.29 0.92
C LEU A 169 3.49 -2.82 0.90
N HIS A 170 3.23 -1.62 1.40
CA HIS A 170 1.90 -1.01 1.36
C HIS A 170 1.51 -0.58 -0.06
N PHE A 171 2.46 -0.03 -0.82
CA PHE A 171 2.24 0.36 -2.21
C PHE A 171 1.83 -0.80 -3.13
N TYR A 172 2.37 -1.99 -2.89
CA TYR A 172 1.98 -3.22 -3.61
C TYR A 172 0.76 -3.94 -2.98
N GLU A 173 0.05 -3.29 -2.07
CA GLU A 173 -1.14 -3.85 -1.40
C GLU A 173 -0.89 -5.19 -0.69
N CYS A 174 0.35 -5.42 -0.24
CA CYS A 174 0.68 -6.58 0.59
C CYS A 174 0.31 -6.30 2.05
N VAL A 175 0.47 -5.05 2.47
CA VAL A 175 0.34 -4.60 3.86
C VAL A 175 -0.62 -3.41 3.92
N SER A 176 -1.51 -3.41 4.90
CA SER A 176 -2.31 -2.25 5.28
C SER A 176 -1.66 -1.56 6.49
N LEU A 177 -1.82 -0.25 6.56
CA LEU A 177 -1.29 0.57 7.65
C LEU A 177 -2.46 1.05 8.50
N VAL A 178 -2.45 0.62 9.76
CA VAL A 178 -3.42 1.07 10.76
C VAL A 178 -2.69 1.89 11.82
N PRO A 179 -3.31 2.90 12.42
CA PRO A 179 -2.68 3.64 13.53
C PRO A 179 -2.48 2.72 14.74
N LEU A 180 -1.47 3.01 15.57
CA LEU A 180 -1.24 2.25 16.80
C LEU A 180 -2.49 2.22 17.68
N PHE A 181 -2.79 1.02 18.19
CA PHE A 181 -3.85 0.80 19.14
C PHE A 181 -3.43 1.27 20.53
N LEU A 182 -4.04 2.34 21.02
CA LEU A 182 -3.93 2.81 22.40
C LEU A 182 -5.32 2.99 23.00
N TYR A 183 -5.45 2.72 24.29
CA TYR A 183 -6.71 2.95 25.01
C TYR A 183 -7.03 4.44 25.20
N SER A 184 -6.04 5.34 25.08
CA SER A 184 -6.25 6.79 25.08
C SER A 184 -6.81 7.32 23.75
N ASN A 185 -6.75 6.52 22.67
CA ASN A 185 -7.24 6.95 21.37
C ASN A 185 -8.77 6.99 21.31
N THR A 186 -9.28 7.87 20.45
CA THR A 186 -10.71 7.98 20.16
C THR A 186 -10.98 7.50 18.73
N TYR A 187 -11.96 6.61 18.57
CA TYR A 187 -12.38 6.08 17.27
C TYR A 187 -13.85 6.41 17.02
N VAL A 188 -14.19 6.65 15.75
CA VAL A 188 -15.53 7.05 15.34
C VAL A 188 -15.93 6.25 14.11
N ALA A 189 -17.18 5.76 14.08
CA ALA A 189 -17.75 5.10 12.92
C ALA A 189 -17.90 6.05 11.72
N THR A 190 -17.65 5.52 10.51
CA THR A 190 -17.81 6.22 9.24
C THR A 190 -19.08 5.76 8.52
N GLU A 191 -19.48 6.48 7.48
CA GLU A 191 -20.66 6.14 6.66
C GLU A 191 -20.49 4.82 5.89
N LYS A 192 -19.25 4.42 5.60
CA LYS A 192 -18.92 3.13 4.94
C LYS A 192 -19.35 1.91 5.75
N LEU A 193 -19.61 2.08 7.05
CA LEU A 193 -20.16 1.02 7.88
C LEU A 193 -21.56 0.59 7.41
N HIS A 194 -22.28 1.41 6.63
CA HIS A 194 -23.54 0.99 6.02
C HIS A 194 -23.33 -0.08 4.93
N ASP A 195 -22.28 0.05 4.13
CA ASP A 195 -21.95 -0.90 3.05
C ASP A 195 -21.57 -2.27 3.61
N PHE A 196 -20.99 -2.30 4.82
CA PHE A 196 -20.67 -3.52 5.56
C PHE A 196 -21.89 -4.44 5.77
N TYR A 197 -23.10 -3.88 5.91
CA TYR A 197 -24.32 -4.67 6.04
C TYR A 197 -24.69 -5.42 4.74
N SER A 198 -24.27 -4.90 3.59
CA SER A 198 -24.65 -5.45 2.28
C SER A 198 -23.74 -6.60 1.82
N ASN A 199 -22.52 -6.69 2.37
CA ASN A 199 -21.50 -7.64 1.93
C ASN A 199 -21.34 -8.83 2.88
N PRO A 200 -21.92 -10.01 2.60
CA PRO A 200 -21.87 -11.15 3.51
C PRO A 200 -20.47 -11.75 3.69
N SER A 201 -19.59 -11.67 2.68
CA SER A 201 -18.21 -12.16 2.78
C SER A 201 -17.38 -11.36 3.77
N GLU A 202 -17.50 -10.03 3.75
CA GLU A 202 -16.80 -9.15 4.70
C GLU A 202 -17.29 -9.37 6.13
N ILE A 203 -18.58 -9.68 6.29
CA ILE A 203 -19.16 -10.03 7.59
C ILE A 203 -18.52 -11.31 8.11
N GLU A 204 -18.43 -12.36 7.30
CA GLU A 204 -17.82 -13.63 7.71
C GLU A 204 -16.35 -13.46 8.09
N ASP A 205 -15.57 -12.75 7.26
CA ASP A 205 -14.17 -12.42 7.54
C ASP A 205 -14.01 -11.61 8.84
N CYS A 206 -14.88 -10.62 9.07
CA CYS A 206 -14.91 -9.83 10.30
C CYS A 206 -15.17 -10.72 11.51
N LEU A 207 -16.21 -11.55 11.44
CA LEU A 207 -16.60 -12.45 12.53
C LEU A 207 -15.50 -13.44 12.85
N GLN A 208 -14.73 -13.90 11.87
CA GLN A 208 -13.60 -14.80 12.08
C GLN A 208 -12.37 -14.08 12.64
N PHE A 209 -12.09 -12.86 12.17
CA PHE A 209 -10.94 -12.08 12.61
C PHE A 209 -11.10 -11.57 14.04
N VAL A 210 -12.26 -11.01 14.36
CA VAL A 210 -12.57 -10.32 15.63
C VAL A 210 -12.72 -11.26 16.82
N ARG A 211 -12.80 -12.58 16.59
CA ARG A 211 -12.91 -13.61 17.64
C ARG A 211 -11.85 -13.41 18.71
N ASN A 212 -12.30 -13.44 19.95
CA ASN A 212 -11.40 -13.46 21.09
C ASN A 212 -10.52 -14.73 21.05
N ARG A 213 -9.21 -14.57 21.24
CA ARG A 213 -8.30 -15.69 21.43
C ARG A 213 -8.22 -16.00 22.91
N LEU A 214 -8.55 -17.23 23.27
CA LEU A 214 -8.42 -17.71 24.65
C LEU A 214 -6.93 -17.79 25.04
N PRO A 215 -6.60 -17.78 26.35
CA PRO A 215 -5.22 -17.88 26.84
C PRO A 215 -4.47 -19.11 26.31
N ASP A 216 -5.20 -20.19 26.04
CA ASP A 216 -4.67 -21.47 25.51
C ASP A 216 -4.37 -21.43 23.99
N GLY A 217 -4.58 -20.28 23.34
CA GLY A 217 -4.38 -20.09 21.91
C GLY A 217 -5.55 -20.53 21.03
N GLU A 218 -6.55 -21.20 21.60
CA GLU A 218 -7.78 -21.59 20.91
C GLU A 218 -8.69 -20.38 20.61
N LEU A 219 -9.38 -20.45 19.48
CA LEU A 219 -10.34 -19.42 19.07
C LEU A 219 -11.62 -19.59 19.88
N GLY A 220 -11.99 -18.56 20.65
CA GLY A 220 -13.26 -18.51 21.36
C GLY A 220 -14.47 -18.58 20.42
N PRO A 221 -15.70 -18.71 20.94
CA PRO A 221 -16.90 -18.86 20.12
C PRO A 221 -17.07 -17.67 19.16
N VAL A 222 -17.65 -17.95 17.98
CA VAL A 222 -17.87 -16.92 16.96
C VAL A 222 -18.86 -15.88 17.50
N PRO A 223 -18.52 -14.58 17.49
CA PRO A 223 -19.43 -13.54 17.94
C PRO A 223 -20.62 -13.41 16.98
N GLN A 224 -21.72 -12.86 17.47
CA GLN A 224 -22.88 -12.57 16.62
C GLN A 224 -22.66 -11.25 15.87
N PHE A 225 -23.04 -11.21 14.60
CA PHE A 225 -22.92 -9.99 13.78
C PHE A 225 -23.65 -8.79 14.40
N CYS A 226 -24.86 -9.02 14.93
CA CYS A 226 -25.64 -7.97 15.59
C CYS A 226 -24.89 -7.30 16.75
N ASP A 227 -24.11 -8.08 17.51
CA ASP A 227 -23.35 -7.56 18.64
C ASP A 227 -22.10 -6.80 18.17
N VAL A 228 -21.37 -7.34 17.19
CA VAL A 228 -20.21 -6.67 16.56
C VAL A 228 -20.63 -5.34 15.94
N PHE A 229 -21.73 -5.33 15.18
CA PHE A 229 -22.25 -4.13 14.55
C PHE A 229 -22.68 -3.09 15.58
N ARG A 230 -23.34 -3.52 16.68
CA ARG A 230 -23.70 -2.63 17.79
C ARG A 230 -22.47 -2.01 18.44
N LEU A 231 -21.41 -2.80 18.64
CA LEU A 231 -20.14 -2.31 19.18
C LEU A 231 -19.49 -1.27 18.26
N LEU A 232 -19.43 -1.51 16.94
CA LEU A 232 -18.91 -0.52 15.98
C LEU A 232 -19.72 0.78 15.98
N MET A 233 -21.05 0.69 15.98
CA MET A 233 -21.96 1.85 16.02
C MET A 233 -21.91 2.63 17.34
N SER A 234 -21.43 2.00 18.42
CA SER A 234 -21.34 2.64 19.73
C SER A 234 -20.12 3.54 19.89
N LEU A 235 -19.14 3.46 18.98
CA LEU A 235 -17.96 4.31 18.96
C LEU A 235 -18.33 5.73 18.48
N LYS A 236 -18.25 6.70 19.40
CA LYS A 236 -18.68 8.09 19.20
C LYS A 236 -17.57 9.08 19.54
N CYS A 237 -17.67 10.28 18.97
CA CYS A 237 -16.77 11.38 19.28
C CYS A 237 -16.77 11.69 20.79
N GLY A 238 -15.59 11.90 21.37
CA GLY A 238 -15.43 12.35 22.76
C GLY A 238 -15.40 11.24 23.81
N VAL A 239 -15.53 9.97 23.42
CA VAL A 239 -15.35 8.82 24.32
C VAL A 239 -14.02 8.15 23.98
N THR A 240 -13.12 8.03 24.96
CA THR A 240 -11.87 7.30 24.74
C THR A 240 -12.15 5.81 24.63
N LEU A 241 -11.26 5.06 23.96
CA LEU A 241 -11.44 3.63 23.84
C LEU A 241 -11.44 2.93 25.22
N ARG A 242 -10.72 3.48 26.22
CA ARG A 242 -10.78 3.03 27.61
C ARG A 242 -12.21 3.11 28.17
N ASP A 243 -12.80 4.30 28.13
CA ASP A 243 -14.15 4.54 28.67
C ASP A 243 -15.20 3.71 27.93
N TRP A 244 -15.00 3.54 26.62
CA TRP A 244 -15.84 2.67 25.79
C TRP A 244 -15.74 1.19 26.20
N CYS A 245 -14.53 0.68 26.43
CA CYS A 245 -14.32 -0.70 26.91
C CYS A 245 -14.98 -0.94 28.26
N ASP A 246 -14.91 0.03 29.18
CA ASP A 246 -15.54 -0.05 30.50
C ASP A 246 -17.07 -0.04 30.42
N THR A 247 -17.63 0.72 29.47
CA THR A 247 -19.09 0.85 29.29
C THR A 247 -19.69 -0.34 28.55
N MET A 248 -19.10 -0.75 27.43
CA MET A 248 -19.67 -1.76 26.52
C MET A 248 -19.16 -3.17 26.81
N THR A 249 -17.99 -3.32 27.44
CA THR A 249 -17.38 -4.61 27.79
C THR A 249 -17.36 -5.62 26.62
N PRO A 250 -16.66 -5.32 25.51
CA PRO A 250 -16.70 -6.11 24.26
C PRO A 250 -16.40 -7.60 24.45
N ARG A 251 -15.54 -7.93 25.43
CA ARG A 251 -15.19 -9.31 25.78
C ARG A 251 -16.40 -10.17 26.20
N ARG A 252 -17.48 -9.58 26.73
CA ARG A 252 -18.73 -10.31 27.03
C ARG A 252 -19.40 -10.87 25.77
N TYR A 253 -19.15 -10.27 24.61
CA TYR A 253 -19.67 -10.69 23.32
C TYR A 253 -18.67 -11.56 22.54
N ASN A 254 -17.58 -12.02 23.18
CA ASN A 254 -16.49 -12.79 22.56
C ASN A 254 -15.71 -12.01 21.47
N VAL A 255 -15.71 -10.69 21.59
CA VAL A 255 -15.03 -9.76 20.67
C VAL A 255 -13.73 -9.26 21.31
N ASP A 256 -12.61 -9.40 20.59
CA ASP A 256 -11.34 -8.74 20.92
C ASP A 256 -11.39 -7.27 20.45
N GLU A 257 -11.34 -6.35 21.42
CA GLU A 257 -11.38 -4.91 21.20
C GLU A 257 -10.33 -4.42 20.20
N ARG A 258 -9.12 -4.99 20.24
CA ARG A 258 -8.02 -4.57 19.36
C ARG A 258 -8.26 -5.00 17.93
N ARG A 259 -8.70 -6.25 17.75
CA ARG A 259 -8.99 -6.80 16.42
C ARG A 259 -10.20 -6.14 15.78
N LEU A 260 -11.20 -5.79 16.58
CA LEU A 260 -12.35 -5.02 16.12
C LEU A 260 -11.90 -3.67 15.53
N VAL A 261 -11.07 -2.93 16.28
CA VAL A 261 -10.56 -1.63 15.82
C VAL A 261 -9.67 -1.81 14.59
N GLN A 262 -8.77 -2.79 14.59
CA GLN A 262 -7.91 -3.11 13.45
C GLN A 262 -8.69 -3.38 12.18
N PHE A 263 -9.70 -4.25 12.25
CA PHE A 263 -10.57 -4.58 11.12
C PHE A 263 -11.35 -3.35 10.65
N GLY A 264 -11.92 -2.59 11.60
CA GLY A 264 -12.65 -1.38 11.29
C GLY A 264 -11.79 -0.30 10.63
N MET A 265 -10.53 -0.13 11.06
CA MET A 265 -9.59 0.80 10.43
C MET A 265 -9.15 0.31 9.05
N HIS A 266 -8.92 -1.00 8.88
CA HIS A 266 -8.54 -1.61 7.60
C HIS A 266 -9.59 -1.37 6.50
N HIS A 267 -10.87 -1.68 6.79
CA HIS A 267 -11.98 -1.48 5.86
C HIS A 267 -12.50 -0.02 5.83
N GLN A 268 -11.87 0.89 6.58
CA GLN A 268 -12.27 2.30 6.71
C GLN A 268 -13.68 2.50 7.29
N PHE A 269 -14.21 1.51 8.02
CA PHE A 269 -15.43 1.63 8.80
C PHE A 269 -15.25 2.49 10.05
N LEU A 270 -14.01 2.58 10.54
CA LEU A 270 -13.62 3.44 11.63
C LEU A 270 -12.62 4.47 11.12
N ARG A 271 -12.71 5.67 11.71
CA ARG A 271 -11.68 6.69 11.64
C ARG A 271 -11.16 6.97 13.03
N LYS A 272 -9.85 7.14 13.15
CA LYS A 272 -9.20 7.61 14.37
C LYS A 272 -9.27 9.14 14.41
N LEU A 273 -9.65 9.69 15.56
CA LEU A 273 -9.52 11.12 15.82
C LEU A 273 -8.20 11.38 16.51
N SER A 274 -7.30 12.10 15.83
CA SER A 274 -5.99 12.46 16.35
C SER A 274 -5.99 13.90 16.85
N ILE A 275 -5.22 14.15 17.91
CA ILE A 275 -5.08 15.49 18.49
C ILE A 275 -3.93 16.22 17.81
N TYR A 276 -4.18 17.45 17.36
CA TYR A 276 -3.22 18.32 16.69
C TYR A 276 -2.97 19.58 17.54
N PRO A 277 -1.77 19.73 18.14
CA PRO A 277 -1.43 20.92 18.89
C PRO A 277 -1.09 22.10 17.98
N ILE A 278 -1.55 23.29 18.37
CA ILE A 278 -1.32 24.58 17.71
C ILE A 278 -0.75 25.56 18.73
N ALA A 279 0.43 26.09 18.46
CA ALA A 279 1.03 27.15 19.28
C ALA A 279 0.17 28.42 19.22
N THR A 280 -0.14 29.01 20.38
CA THR A 280 -0.90 30.27 20.47
C THR A 280 0.00 31.51 20.56
N ILE A 281 1.30 31.34 20.42
CA ILE A 281 2.29 32.42 20.48
C ILE A 281 2.35 33.15 19.13
N PRO A 282 2.52 34.49 19.09
CA PRO A 282 2.74 35.22 17.85
C PRO A 282 3.94 34.68 17.06
N THR A 283 3.81 34.60 15.74
CA THR A 283 4.78 34.02 14.79
C THR A 283 6.21 34.55 14.96
N ASN A 284 6.37 35.81 15.37
CA ASN A 284 7.68 36.44 15.61
C ASN A 284 8.44 35.87 16.82
N GLU A 285 7.74 35.28 17.80
CA GLU A 285 8.36 34.65 18.97
C GLU A 285 8.54 33.14 18.81
N VAL A 286 7.75 32.50 17.94
CA VAL A 286 7.85 31.06 17.61
C VAL A 286 9.24 30.68 17.10
N GLU A 287 9.90 31.57 16.36
CA GLU A 287 11.27 31.33 15.89
C GLU A 287 12.30 31.29 17.02
N ARG A 288 12.04 32.00 18.12
CA ARG A 288 12.93 32.14 19.29
C ARG A 288 12.62 31.13 20.40
N SER A 289 11.38 30.63 20.49
CA SER A 289 10.91 29.79 21.60
C SER A 289 11.24 28.30 21.49
N GLY A 290 11.91 27.86 20.42
CA GLY A 290 12.44 26.49 20.28
C GLY A 290 11.69 25.62 19.25
N LYS A 291 12.30 24.47 18.93
CA LYS A 291 11.86 23.59 17.82
C LYS A 291 10.41 23.10 17.95
N ILE A 292 9.91 22.93 19.18
CA ILE A 292 8.56 22.40 19.44
C ILE A 292 7.45 23.36 18.98
N PHE A 293 7.63 24.67 19.16
CA PHE A 293 6.64 25.67 18.74
C PHE A 293 6.52 25.76 17.22
N ARG A 294 7.60 25.48 16.48
CA ARG A 294 7.57 25.39 15.01
C ARG A 294 6.88 24.13 14.51
N LEU A 295 6.93 23.05 15.27
CA LEU A 295 6.35 21.76 14.89
C LEU A 295 4.86 21.65 15.26
N CYS A 296 4.39 22.45 16.24
CA CYS A 296 2.99 22.54 16.65
C CYS A 296 2.20 23.59 15.83
N ASP A 297 2.07 23.37 14.53
CA ASP A 297 1.33 24.24 13.59
C ASP A 297 -0.08 23.70 13.24
N GLY A 298 -0.47 22.56 13.84
CA GLY A 298 -1.73 21.88 13.54
C GLY A 298 -1.69 20.96 12.32
N THR A 299 -0.52 20.72 11.71
CA THR A 299 -0.34 19.77 10.60
C THR A 299 0.09 18.38 11.07
N ARG A 300 0.81 18.29 12.19
CA ARG A 300 1.33 17.04 12.74
C ARG A 300 0.48 16.56 13.91
N ALA A 301 0.17 15.27 13.91
CA ALA A 301 -0.51 14.65 15.03
C ALA A 301 0.42 14.65 16.25
N LEU A 302 -0.18 14.71 17.44
CA LEU A 302 0.55 14.65 18.70
C LEU A 302 1.46 13.41 18.79
N GLU A 303 1.04 12.29 18.19
CA GLU A 303 1.78 11.04 18.17
C GLU A 303 3.08 11.14 17.35
N ASP A 304 3.03 11.82 16.21
CA ASP A 304 4.22 12.05 15.38
C ASP A 304 5.22 12.97 16.10
N LEU A 305 4.72 13.94 16.88
CA LEU A 305 5.55 14.78 17.72
C LEU A 305 6.16 13.99 18.88
N ALA A 306 5.40 13.10 19.49
CA ALA A 306 5.86 12.23 20.57
C ALA A 306 7.03 11.35 20.12
N VAL A 307 7.00 10.87 18.86
CA VAL A 307 8.13 10.14 18.25
C VAL A 307 9.39 10.99 18.15
N ILE A 308 9.29 12.26 17.73
CA ILE A 308 10.44 13.15 17.58
C ILE A 308 11.12 13.44 18.92
N TYR A 309 10.34 13.54 19.98
CA TYR A 309 10.84 13.82 21.33
C TYR A 309 11.13 12.58 22.17
N ASP A 310 10.91 11.38 21.61
CA ASP A 310 11.06 10.09 22.28
C ASP A 310 10.26 9.98 23.59
N MET A 311 8.99 10.41 23.52
CA MET A 311 8.07 10.45 24.66
C MET A 311 6.76 9.71 24.34
N MET A 312 6.02 9.35 25.39
CA MET A 312 4.63 8.86 25.23
C MET A 312 3.71 10.02 24.82
N PRO A 313 2.72 9.80 23.91
CA PRO A 313 1.78 10.84 23.51
C PRO A 313 1.03 11.50 24.68
N ASP A 314 0.63 10.70 25.68
CA ASP A 314 -0.07 11.19 26.86
C ASP A 314 0.82 12.11 27.73
N GLU A 315 2.10 11.77 27.90
CA GLU A 315 3.05 12.60 28.64
C GLU A 315 3.34 13.92 27.91
N LEU A 316 3.49 13.85 26.59
CA LEU A 316 3.64 15.05 25.76
C LEU A 316 2.40 15.93 25.83
N HIS A 317 1.19 15.32 25.81
CA HIS A 317 -0.06 16.06 25.96
C HIS A 317 -0.08 16.84 27.28
N TYR A 318 0.27 16.17 28.39
CA TYR A 318 0.28 16.77 29.72
C TYR A 318 1.26 17.96 29.81
N LYS A 319 2.49 17.80 29.32
CA LYS A 319 3.49 18.90 29.31
C LYS A 319 3.06 20.08 28.43
N LEU A 320 2.40 19.81 27.30
CA LEU A 320 1.89 20.87 26.43
C LEU A 320 0.72 21.63 27.09
N ILE A 321 -0.18 20.92 27.79
CA ILE A 321 -1.26 21.55 28.57
C ILE A 321 -0.68 22.40 29.70
N GLU A 322 0.26 21.86 30.48
CA GLU A 322 0.89 22.55 31.60
C GLU A 322 1.56 23.86 31.18
N SER A 323 2.13 23.90 29.97
CA SER A 323 2.74 25.12 29.43
C SER A 323 1.74 26.25 29.15
N GLY A 324 0.45 25.95 28.99
CA GLY A 324 -0.62 26.92 28.71
C GLY A 324 -0.52 27.68 27.38
N LYS A 325 0.43 27.32 26.51
CA LYS A 325 0.77 28.05 25.26
C LYS A 325 0.31 27.35 23.98
N PHE A 326 -0.52 26.31 24.10
CA PHE A 326 -0.98 25.51 22.97
C PHE A 326 -2.49 25.29 23.05
N LYS A 327 -3.15 25.32 21.90
CA LYS A 327 -4.53 24.86 21.69
C LYS A 327 -4.51 23.52 20.97
N PHE A 328 -5.53 22.70 21.19
CA PHE A 328 -5.62 21.37 20.58
C PHE A 328 -6.85 21.30 19.68
N ILE A 329 -6.68 20.75 18.49
CA ILE A 329 -7.77 20.45 17.56
C ILE A 329 -7.80 18.93 17.34
N SER A 330 -8.96 18.31 17.48
CA SER A 330 -9.15 16.90 17.12
C SER A 330 -9.62 16.80 15.68
N LYS A 331 -8.89 16.06 14.84
CA LYS A 331 -9.22 15.83 13.42
C LYS A 331 -9.28 14.35 13.09
#